data_AF-A0ABD1IRK3-F1
#
_entry.id   AF-A0ABD1IRK3-F1
#
_cell.length_a   1.000
_cell.length_b   1.000
_cell.length_c   1.000
_cell.angle_alpha   90.00
_cell.angle_beta   90.00
_cell.angle_gamma   90.00
#
_symmetry.space_group_name_H-M   'P 1'
#
loop_
_entity.id
_entity.type
_entity.pdbx_description
1 polymer ?
#
loop_
_entity_poly.entity_id
_entity_poly.type
_entity_poly.pdbx_seq_one_letter_code
_entity_poly.pdbx_strand_id
1 'polypeptide(L)'
;MGLECRCADEADRGISLLIPPEAIPRGKIYEIYLTVQKKEDLSSEARQMRQPLAARESPLKGSSRPAVTAAIHPPLLLPPRSRQAFPSLPPPCRLPLAGGQTLLGPVVSCGPPGVMLTRPVILSMDHCSDAVPENWAVRLKKQTYEGAWEDVLVMGEELVSEPYYCQLEAETCRVFTEQLGRLALVGESLSMAAAKRLKLVLFAPAYCTTLEYSIRVYCMDDTQDVFTVGT
;
A
#
# COMPACT_ATOMS: atom_id res chain seq x y z
N MET A 1 14.33 29.11 6.71
CA MET A 1 13.97 28.02 5.79
C MET A 1 13.78 26.77 6.61
N GLY A 2 12.67 26.04 6.44
CA GLY A 2 12.44 24.75 7.12
C GLY A 2 13.26 23.62 6.48
N LEU A 3 13.27 22.44 7.10
CA LEU A 3 13.88 21.23 6.54
C LEU A 3 12.80 20.46 5.76
N GLU A 4 13.07 20.06 4.52
CA GLU A 4 12.16 19.23 3.73
C GLU A 4 12.78 17.85 3.52
N CYS A 5 12.11 16.81 4.02
CA CYS A 5 12.47 15.41 3.81
C CYS A 5 11.59 14.85 2.69
N ARG A 6 12.19 14.19 1.69
CA ARG A 6 11.46 13.50 0.62
C ARG A 6 11.75 12.00 0.66
N CYS A 7 10.80 11.19 0.20
CA CYS A 7 11.07 9.76 0.03
C CYS A 7 12.24 9.58 -0.95
N ALA A 8 13.14 8.65 -0.64
CA ALA A 8 14.30 8.35 -1.49
C ALA A 8 13.92 7.49 -2.72
N ASP A 9 12.78 6.79 -2.68
CA ASP A 9 12.28 6.02 -3.81
C ASP A 9 11.71 6.99 -4.86
N GLU A 10 12.21 6.90 -6.09
CA GLU A 10 11.83 7.78 -7.17
C GLU A 10 10.39 7.56 -7.63
N ALA A 11 9.80 6.41 -7.30
CA ALA A 11 8.38 6.14 -7.47
C ALA A 11 7.50 6.97 -6.50
N ASP A 12 8.04 7.49 -5.40
CA ASP A 12 7.27 8.14 -4.33
C ASP A 12 7.42 9.68 -4.33
N ARG A 13 7.62 10.30 -5.51
CA ARG A 13 7.89 11.75 -5.63
C ARG A 13 6.78 12.65 -5.07
N GLY A 14 5.56 12.15 -4.95
CA GLY A 14 4.42 12.86 -4.35
C GLY A 14 4.45 12.96 -2.82
N ILE A 15 5.44 12.33 -2.15
CA ILE A 15 5.46 12.20 -0.69
C ILE A 15 6.62 13.00 -0.07
N SER A 16 6.29 13.96 0.78
CA SER A 16 7.27 14.83 1.45
C SER A 16 6.84 15.20 2.87
N LEU A 17 7.82 15.44 3.73
CA LEU A 17 7.64 15.92 5.09
C LEU A 17 8.40 17.22 5.27
N LEU A 18 7.66 18.33 5.39
CA LEU A 18 8.22 19.63 5.70
C LEU A 18 8.21 19.86 7.21
N ILE A 19 9.37 20.20 7.75
CA ILE A 19 9.61 20.50 9.16
C ILE A 19 9.88 22.01 9.27
N PRO A 20 8.90 22.80 9.72
CA PRO A 20 9.08 24.24 9.90
C PRO A 20 10.15 24.56 10.95
N PRO A 21 10.75 25.77 10.90
CA PRO A 21 11.59 26.26 11.98
C PRO A 21 10.88 26.19 13.33
N GLU A 22 11.61 25.85 14.39
CA GLU A 22 11.10 25.67 15.76
C GLU A 22 10.07 24.53 15.94
N ALA A 23 9.86 23.64 14.95
CA ALA A 23 9.03 22.44 15.14
C ALA A 23 9.74 21.41 16.04
N ILE A 24 11.07 21.32 15.96
CA ILE A 24 11.88 20.50 16.86
C ILE A 24 12.15 21.29 18.15
N PRO A 25 11.86 20.75 19.35
CA PRO A 25 12.12 21.43 20.60
C PRO A 25 13.60 21.78 20.78
N ARG A 26 13.88 22.94 21.39
CA ARG A 26 15.25 23.42 21.61
C ARG A 26 16.08 22.40 22.40
N GLY A 27 17.31 22.15 21.95
CA GLY A 27 18.21 21.18 22.56
C GLY A 27 17.87 19.71 22.27
N LYS A 28 16.90 19.44 21.39
CA LYS A 28 16.62 18.10 20.87
C LYS A 28 17.16 17.95 19.45
N ILE A 29 17.62 16.75 19.13
CA ILE A 29 18.02 16.33 17.79
C ILE A 29 17.26 15.04 17.53
N TYR A 30 16.55 14.97 16.40
CA TYR A 30 15.82 13.78 15.99
C TYR A 30 16.32 13.31 14.63
N GLU A 31 16.54 12.01 14.50
CA GLU A 31 16.75 11.37 13.21
C GLU A 31 15.39 11.10 12.58
N ILE A 32 14.95 12.03 11.73
CA ILE A 32 13.64 11.93 11.08
C ILE A 32 13.76 11.03 9.87
N TYR A 33 12.87 10.05 9.78
CA TYR A 33 12.72 9.18 8.62
C TYR A 33 11.33 9.35 8.00
N LEU A 34 11.26 9.06 6.70
CA LEU A 34 10.03 9.04 5.91
C LEU A 34 10.08 7.81 5.00
N THR A 35 9.12 6.91 5.16
CA THR A 35 9.05 5.66 4.38
C THR A 35 7.63 5.39 3.94
N VAL A 36 7.49 4.73 2.80
CA VAL A 36 6.21 4.40 2.18
C VAL A 36 6.05 2.89 2.17
N GLN A 37 4.89 2.40 2.58
CA GLN A 37 4.57 0.98 2.52
C GLN A 37 3.92 0.64 1.18
N LYS A 38 4.54 -0.26 0.42
CA LYS A 38 4.04 -0.70 -0.88
C LYS A 38 2.71 -1.44 -0.70
N LYS A 39 1.74 -1.11 -1.56
CA LYS A 39 0.37 -1.65 -1.51
C LYS A 39 0.30 -3.18 -1.66
N GLU A 40 1.32 -3.81 -2.25
CA GLU A 40 1.41 -5.26 -2.42
C GLU A 40 1.33 -6.03 -1.09
N ASP A 41 1.75 -5.43 0.03
CA ASP A 41 1.63 -6.03 1.36
C ASP A 41 0.20 -5.97 1.93
N LEU A 42 -0.62 -5.02 1.46
CA LEU A 42 -1.99 -4.79 1.94
C LEU A 42 -3.02 -5.66 1.19
N SER A 43 -2.74 -6.07 -0.06
CA SER A 43 -3.69 -6.76 -0.94
C SER A 43 -3.36 -8.24 -1.20
N SER A 44 -2.93 -8.97 -0.18
CA SER A 44 -2.57 -10.39 -0.24
C SER A 44 -3.69 -11.35 -0.71
N GLU A 45 -4.83 -10.84 -1.18
CA GLU A 45 -5.91 -11.61 -1.81
C GLU A 45 -6.07 -11.35 -3.33
N ALA A 46 -5.38 -10.37 -3.93
CA ALA A 46 -5.47 -10.12 -5.38
C ALA A 46 -4.67 -11.12 -6.24
N ARG A 47 -3.97 -12.10 -5.61
CA ARG A 47 -3.19 -13.13 -6.32
C ARG A 47 -3.98 -14.40 -6.66
N GLN A 48 -5.26 -14.49 -6.27
CA GLN A 48 -6.14 -15.62 -6.58
C GLN A 48 -7.01 -15.39 -7.84
N MET A 49 -6.57 -14.58 -8.81
CA MET A 49 -7.16 -14.57 -10.17
C MET A 49 -6.13 -15.00 -11.22
N ARG A 50 -5.28 -15.96 -10.85
CA ARG A 50 -4.59 -16.83 -11.81
C ARG A 50 -5.00 -18.27 -11.54
N GLN A 51 -6.10 -18.70 -12.15
CA GLN A 51 -6.23 -20.08 -12.60
C GLN A 51 -6.47 -20.07 -14.11
N PRO A 52 -5.68 -20.82 -14.90
CA PRO A 52 -5.95 -21.01 -16.31
C PRO A 52 -7.23 -21.83 -16.47
N LEU A 53 -8.06 -21.45 -17.45
CA LEU A 53 -9.17 -22.27 -17.94
C LEU A 53 -8.62 -23.66 -18.30
N ALA A 54 -9.02 -24.69 -17.55
CA ALA A 54 -8.82 -26.07 -17.95
C ALA A 54 -9.71 -26.35 -19.16
N ALA A 55 -9.14 -26.24 -20.37
CA ALA A 55 -9.75 -26.80 -21.56
C ALA A 55 -9.71 -28.32 -21.43
N ARG A 56 -10.89 -28.91 -21.25
CA ARG A 56 -11.07 -30.35 -21.12
C ARG A 56 -11.60 -30.87 -22.46
N GLU A 57 -10.70 -31.39 -23.29
CA GLU A 57 -11.08 -32.23 -24.43
C GLU A 57 -10.73 -33.69 -24.16
N SER A 58 -11.68 -34.57 -24.40
CA SER A 58 -11.55 -36.02 -24.61
C SER A 58 -12.64 -36.39 -25.63
N PRO A 59 -12.63 -37.56 -26.33
CA PRO A 59 -11.70 -38.71 -26.32
C PRO A 59 -11.31 -39.15 -27.78
N LEU A 60 -10.36 -40.06 -28.10
CA LEU A 60 -10.43 -41.53 -28.03
C LEU A 60 -9.18 -42.22 -28.68
N LYS A 61 -8.64 -43.22 -27.96
CA LYS A 61 -8.28 -44.61 -28.35
C LYS A 61 -7.00 -45.01 -29.15
N GLY A 62 -6.27 -45.97 -28.53
CA GLY A 62 -5.37 -46.97 -29.14
C GLY A 62 -3.88 -46.66 -28.93
N SER A 63 -2.94 -47.55 -28.58
CA SER A 63 -2.88 -49.00 -28.36
C SER A 63 -1.47 -49.31 -27.78
N SER A 64 -1.35 -50.41 -27.04
CA SER A 64 -0.13 -51.21 -26.79
C SER A 64 0.95 -50.76 -25.78
N ARG A 65 1.10 -51.62 -24.77
CA ARG A 65 2.12 -51.83 -23.71
C ARG A 65 3.56 -52.04 -24.25
N PRO A 66 4.65 -52.11 -23.43
CA PRO A 66 4.71 -52.56 -22.03
C PRO A 66 5.48 -51.70 -21.00
N ALA A 67 5.22 -52.04 -19.74
CA ALA A 67 5.71 -51.41 -18.53
C ALA A 67 7.16 -51.80 -18.20
N VAL A 68 7.95 -50.84 -17.72
CA VAL A 68 9.24 -51.05 -17.09
C VAL A 68 9.15 -50.54 -15.65
N THR A 69 9.27 -51.47 -14.71
CA THR A 69 9.32 -51.24 -13.26
C THR A 69 10.70 -50.75 -12.87
N ALA A 70 10.79 -49.60 -12.19
CA ALA A 70 12.00 -49.17 -11.50
C ALA A 70 11.69 -49.03 -10.00
N ALA A 71 12.41 -49.81 -9.19
CA ALA A 71 12.27 -49.86 -7.74
C ALA A 71 12.76 -48.56 -7.11
N ILE A 72 11.94 -47.96 -6.24
CA ILE A 72 12.30 -46.80 -5.43
C ILE A 72 12.62 -47.31 -4.02
N HIS A 73 13.85 -47.07 -3.56
CA HIS A 73 14.30 -47.32 -2.20
C HIS A 73 13.42 -46.55 -1.19
N PRO A 74 13.08 -47.12 -0.02
CA PRO A 74 12.32 -46.41 1.00
C PRO A 74 13.19 -45.28 1.61
N PRO A 75 12.69 -44.03 1.68
CA PRO A 75 13.34 -43.02 2.49
C PRO A 75 13.10 -43.32 3.97
N LEU A 76 14.18 -43.29 4.73
CA LEU A 76 14.21 -43.45 6.18
C LEU A 76 13.22 -42.48 6.85
N LEU A 77 12.36 -43.05 7.69
CA LEU A 77 11.44 -42.33 8.57
C LEU A 77 12.25 -41.46 9.55
N LEU A 78 12.30 -40.15 9.28
CA LEU A 78 12.60 -39.16 10.30
C LEU A 78 11.38 -39.01 11.22
N PRO A 79 11.56 -38.90 12.55
CA PRO A 79 10.45 -38.72 13.47
C PRO A 79 9.72 -37.40 13.19
N PRO A 80 8.42 -37.31 13.49
CA PRO A 80 7.68 -36.07 13.33
C PRO A 80 8.30 -35.03 14.26
N ARG A 81 9.00 -34.05 13.69
CA ARG A 81 9.31 -32.82 14.43
C ARG A 81 7.95 -32.28 14.88
N SER A 82 7.78 -32.23 16.19
CA SER A 82 6.72 -31.48 16.84
C SER A 82 6.55 -30.16 16.09
N ARG A 83 5.30 -29.81 15.75
CA ARG A 83 4.95 -28.48 15.28
C ARG A 83 5.38 -27.50 16.36
N GLN A 84 6.65 -27.10 16.36
CA GLN A 84 7.05 -25.83 16.92
C GLN A 84 6.30 -24.83 16.06
N ALA A 85 5.24 -24.29 16.62
CA ALA A 85 4.67 -23.05 16.13
C ALA A 85 5.87 -22.11 15.98
N PHE A 86 6.20 -21.78 14.72
CA PHE A 86 6.96 -20.57 14.48
C PHE A 86 6.27 -19.48 15.30
N PRO A 87 6.98 -18.66 16.10
CA PRO A 87 6.35 -17.47 16.62
C PRO A 87 5.76 -16.78 15.41
N SER A 88 4.42 -16.68 15.39
CA SER A 88 3.71 -16.00 14.32
C SER A 88 4.42 -14.67 14.15
N LEU A 89 5.02 -14.46 12.97
CA LEU A 89 5.47 -13.13 12.59
C LEU A 89 4.30 -12.20 12.96
N PRO A 90 4.53 -11.08 13.68
CA PRO A 90 3.45 -10.14 13.95
C PRO A 90 2.73 -9.94 12.62
N PRO A 91 1.40 -10.09 12.57
CA PRO A 91 0.68 -10.05 11.32
C PRO A 91 1.15 -8.80 10.57
N PRO A 92 1.46 -8.88 9.25
CA PRO A 92 1.76 -7.68 8.50
C PRO A 92 0.63 -6.72 8.83
N CYS A 93 0.99 -5.56 9.35
CA CYS A 93 0.07 -4.62 9.99
C CYS A 93 -0.94 -4.10 8.97
N ARG A 94 -1.90 -4.94 8.60
CA ARG A 94 -2.89 -4.69 7.57
C ARG A 94 -3.83 -3.64 8.12
N LEU A 95 -3.98 -2.56 7.35
CA LEU A 95 -5.00 -1.56 7.60
C LEU A 95 -6.37 -2.25 7.52
N PRO A 96 -7.14 -2.33 8.62
CA PRO A 96 -8.49 -2.87 8.58
C PRO A 96 -9.39 -1.88 7.84
N LEU A 97 -9.94 -2.31 6.72
CA LEU A 97 -10.92 -1.56 5.94
C LEU A 97 -12.28 -2.23 6.09
N ALA A 98 -13.27 -1.49 6.58
CA ALA A 98 -14.65 -1.95 6.65
C ALA A 98 -15.31 -1.97 5.26
N GLY A 99 -16.50 -2.56 5.15
CA GLY A 99 -17.27 -2.55 3.90
C GLY A 99 -17.55 -1.13 3.41
N GLY A 100 -17.16 -0.83 2.16
CA GLY A 100 -17.28 0.52 1.59
C GLY A 100 -16.08 1.44 1.84
N GLN A 101 -15.10 1.01 2.65
CA GLN A 101 -13.84 1.73 2.85
C GLN A 101 -12.77 1.29 1.85
N THR A 102 -11.94 2.24 1.41
CA THR A 102 -10.79 1.98 0.54
C THR A 102 -9.64 2.91 0.90
N LEU A 103 -8.43 2.47 0.59
CA LEU A 103 -7.25 3.31 0.73
C LEU A 103 -7.23 4.35 -0.41
N LEU A 104 -7.15 5.63 -0.06
CA LEU A 104 -7.11 6.74 -1.01
C LEU A 104 -5.70 7.25 -1.31
N GLY A 105 -4.72 6.96 -0.45
CA GLY A 105 -3.34 7.37 -0.65
C GLY A 105 -2.35 6.33 -0.10
N PRO A 106 -1.04 6.56 -0.19
CA PRO A 106 -0.04 5.66 0.33
C PRO A 106 -0.15 5.52 1.87
N VAL A 107 0.32 4.37 2.40
CA VAL A 107 0.56 4.26 3.85
C VAL A 107 1.96 4.79 4.12
N VAL A 108 2.03 5.92 4.82
CA VAL A 108 3.27 6.63 5.09
C VAL A 108 3.67 6.44 6.54
N SER A 109 4.95 6.21 6.80
CA SER A 109 5.52 6.22 8.14
C SER A 109 6.54 7.34 8.26
N CYS A 110 6.26 8.29 9.16
CA CYS A 110 7.22 9.29 9.60
C CYS A 110 7.55 9.05 11.07
N GLY A 111 8.80 9.24 11.47
CA GLY A 111 9.22 9.02 12.86
C GLY A 111 10.40 9.90 13.26
N PRO A 112 10.86 9.76 14.53
CA PRO A 112 10.63 8.63 15.43
C PRO A 112 9.22 8.58 16.06
N PRO A 113 8.68 7.38 16.35
CA PRO A 113 7.40 7.25 17.05
C PRO A 113 7.49 7.77 18.49
N GLY A 114 6.40 8.36 18.99
CA GLY A 114 6.33 8.91 20.36
C GLY A 114 7.02 10.25 20.55
N VAL A 115 7.61 10.82 19.49
CA VAL A 115 8.12 12.20 19.50
C VAL A 115 6.96 13.18 19.40
N MET A 116 6.99 14.18 20.27
CA MET A 116 6.05 15.31 20.26
C MET A 116 6.81 16.57 19.87
N LEU A 117 6.37 17.19 18.78
CA LEU A 117 6.96 18.40 18.22
C LEU A 117 6.32 19.63 18.86
N THR A 118 7.02 20.76 18.85
CA THR A 118 6.54 22.04 19.40
C THR A 118 5.69 22.83 18.41
N ARG A 119 5.71 22.45 17.13
CA ARG A 119 4.89 23.02 16.06
C ARG A 119 4.54 21.93 15.05
N PRO A 120 3.41 22.04 14.34
CA PRO A 120 3.01 21.04 13.37
C PRO A 120 4.00 20.95 12.20
N VAL A 121 4.32 19.73 11.82
CA VAL A 121 4.97 19.40 10.55
C VAL A 121 3.93 19.15 9.48
N ILE A 122 4.34 19.23 8.22
CA ILE A 122 3.44 19.11 7.07
C ILE A 122 3.85 17.87 6.27
N LEU A 123 3.05 16.82 6.37
CA LEU A 123 3.17 15.63 5.53
C LEU A 123 2.30 15.82 4.29
N SER A 124 2.92 15.90 3.12
CA SER A 124 2.21 15.91 1.83
C SER A 124 2.25 14.52 1.21
N MET A 125 1.12 14.05 0.69
CA MET A 125 0.99 12.80 -0.03
C MET A 125 -0.06 12.91 -1.13
N ASP A 126 0.10 12.18 -2.23
CA ASP A 126 -0.92 12.12 -3.26
C ASP A 126 -2.09 11.23 -2.83
N HIS A 127 -3.26 11.50 -3.39
CA HIS A 127 -4.43 10.62 -3.26
C HIS A 127 -5.12 10.43 -4.60
N CYS A 128 -5.93 9.38 -4.68
CA CYS A 128 -6.62 8.95 -5.89
C CYS A 128 -8.14 9.06 -5.77
N SER A 129 -8.68 9.86 -4.84
CA SER A 129 -10.13 10.13 -4.84
C SER A 129 -10.50 11.03 -6.02
N ASP A 130 -11.70 10.86 -6.56
CA ASP A 130 -12.26 11.78 -7.53
C ASP A 130 -12.40 13.22 -6.97
N ALA A 131 -12.51 14.20 -7.86
CA ALA A 131 -12.59 15.63 -7.54
C ALA A 131 -13.89 16.06 -6.86
N VAL A 132 -14.80 15.13 -6.57
CA VAL A 132 -16.06 15.37 -5.86
C VAL A 132 -15.93 14.86 -4.41
N PRO A 133 -15.51 15.72 -3.45
CA PRO A 133 -15.27 15.30 -2.07
C PRO A 133 -16.55 14.85 -1.36
N GLU A 134 -17.72 15.35 -1.76
CA GLU A 134 -19.02 15.02 -1.15
C GLU A 134 -19.40 13.54 -1.31
N ASN A 135 -18.82 12.84 -2.29
CA ASN A 135 -19.04 11.41 -2.48
C ASN A 135 -18.22 10.53 -1.51
N TRP A 136 -17.29 11.14 -0.76
CA TRP A 136 -16.31 10.45 0.06
C TRP A 136 -16.34 10.95 1.51
N ALA A 137 -16.54 10.05 2.47
CA ALA A 137 -16.17 10.29 3.86
C ALA A 137 -14.69 9.96 4.05
N VAL A 138 -13.84 10.98 3.97
CA VAL A 138 -12.37 10.83 4.07
C VAL A 138 -11.93 10.87 5.54
N ARG A 139 -11.08 9.94 5.93
CA ARG A 139 -10.54 9.79 7.29
C ARG A 139 -9.03 9.60 7.25
N LEU A 140 -8.35 10.21 8.21
CA LEU A 140 -6.96 9.91 8.49
C LEU A 140 -6.92 8.84 9.57
N LYS A 141 -6.29 7.71 9.27
CA LYS A 141 -6.02 6.67 10.28
C LYS A 141 -4.57 6.73 10.71
N LYS A 142 -4.32 6.53 12.01
CA LYS A 142 -2.98 6.36 12.57
C LYS A 142 -2.84 4.96 13.13
N GLN A 143 -1.64 4.40 12.99
CA GLN A 143 -1.30 3.15 13.65
C GLN A 143 -0.77 3.40 15.06
N THR A 144 -1.35 2.72 16.05
CA THR A 144 -0.89 2.70 17.43
C THR A 144 0.36 1.81 17.58
N TYR A 145 1.02 1.90 18.74
CA TYR A 145 2.18 1.05 19.05
C TYR A 145 1.82 -0.45 19.13
N GLU A 146 0.57 -0.78 19.43
CA GLU A 146 0.04 -2.15 19.47
C GLU A 146 -0.24 -2.70 18.07
N GLY A 147 -0.07 -1.86 17.04
CA GLY A 147 -0.33 -2.18 15.65
C GLY A 147 -1.79 -2.02 15.23
N ALA A 148 -2.67 -1.58 16.13
CA ALA A 148 -4.06 -1.26 15.83
C ALA A 148 -4.15 0.06 15.03
N TRP A 149 -5.19 0.19 14.22
CA TRP A 149 -5.45 1.41 13.46
C TRP A 149 -6.65 2.13 14.03
N GLU A 150 -6.48 3.42 14.31
CA GLU A 150 -7.51 4.29 14.87
C GLU A 150 -7.76 5.48 13.95
N ASP A 151 -9.01 5.92 13.89
CA ASP A 151 -9.41 7.10 13.13
C ASP A 151 -9.02 8.33 13.97
N VAL A 152 -8.00 9.07 13.54
CA VAL A 152 -7.48 10.25 14.25
C VAL A 152 -8.08 11.56 13.73
N LEU A 153 -8.66 11.53 12.53
CA LEU A 153 -9.33 12.68 11.93
C LEU A 153 -10.39 12.23 10.95
N VAL A 154 -11.55 12.88 10.98
CA VAL A 154 -12.59 12.80 9.95
C VAL A 154 -12.66 14.14 9.24
N MET A 155 -12.48 14.15 7.93
CA MET A 155 -12.39 15.38 7.15
C MET A 155 -13.76 16.08 7.11
N GLY A 156 -13.79 17.35 7.53
CA GLY A 156 -15.03 18.13 7.72
C GLY A 156 -15.61 18.11 9.14
N GLU A 157 -15.14 17.23 10.02
CA GLU A 157 -15.53 17.14 11.44
C GLU A 157 -14.31 17.38 12.36
N GLU A 158 -13.43 18.29 11.96
CA GLU A 158 -12.18 18.56 12.67
C GLU A 158 -12.45 19.30 14.00
N LEU A 159 -11.87 18.80 15.09
CA LEU A 159 -11.97 19.42 16.42
C LEU A 159 -10.73 20.27 16.71
N VAL A 160 -10.92 21.44 17.32
CA VAL A 160 -9.85 22.41 17.64
C VAL A 160 -8.77 21.82 18.59
N SER A 161 -9.11 20.79 19.36
CA SER A 161 -8.21 20.15 20.32
C SER A 161 -7.36 19.01 19.75
N GLU A 162 -7.62 18.57 18.52
CA GLU A 162 -6.92 17.42 17.95
C GLU A 162 -5.57 17.82 17.34
N PRO A 163 -4.50 17.02 17.52
CA PRO A 163 -3.17 17.34 17.02
C PRO A 163 -2.99 17.00 15.53
N TYR A 164 -4.10 16.88 14.79
CA TYR A 164 -4.15 16.58 13.35
C TYR A 164 -5.10 17.53 12.65
N TYR A 165 -4.66 18.06 11.51
CA TYR A 165 -5.47 18.84 10.60
C TYR A 165 -5.15 18.41 9.17
N CYS A 166 -6.15 18.22 8.32
CA CYS A 166 -5.96 17.74 6.96
C CYS A 166 -6.54 18.67 5.91
N GLN A 167 -5.70 19.12 5.00
CA GLN A 167 -6.11 19.84 3.81
C GLN A 167 -6.16 18.87 2.62
N LEU A 168 -7.35 18.53 2.14
CA LEU A 168 -7.54 17.76 0.92
C LEU A 168 -7.65 18.71 -0.29
N GLU A 169 -6.78 18.52 -1.28
CA GLU A 169 -6.84 19.21 -2.57
C GLU A 169 -7.37 18.24 -3.65
N ALA A 170 -7.27 18.64 -4.93
CA ALA A 170 -7.70 17.78 -6.02
C ALA A 170 -6.85 16.49 -6.09
N GLU A 171 -5.53 16.61 -5.99
CA GLU A 171 -4.56 15.50 -6.19
C GLU A 171 -3.69 15.20 -4.98
N THR A 172 -3.59 16.16 -4.05
CA THR A 172 -2.69 16.05 -2.89
C THR A 172 -3.44 16.24 -1.58
N CYS A 173 -3.01 15.53 -0.55
CA CYS A 173 -3.47 15.69 0.82
C CYS A 173 -2.29 16.17 1.67
N ARG A 174 -2.50 17.25 2.43
CA ARG A 174 -1.52 17.78 3.39
C ARG A 174 -2.03 17.57 4.81
N VAL A 175 -1.27 16.79 5.57
CA VAL A 175 -1.53 16.49 6.98
C VAL A 175 -0.62 17.36 7.83
N PHE A 176 -1.21 18.16 8.70
CA PHE A 176 -0.53 18.99 9.68
C PHE A 176 -0.61 18.28 11.03
N THR A 177 0.54 17.96 11.63
CA THR A 177 0.54 17.26 12.92
C THR A 177 1.78 17.55 13.75
N GLU A 178 1.62 17.55 15.07
CA GLU A 178 2.72 17.61 16.03
C GLU A 178 3.21 16.20 16.43
N GLN A 179 2.51 15.15 15.99
CA GLN A 179 2.78 13.76 16.35
C GLN A 179 3.13 12.94 15.11
N LEU A 180 4.37 12.47 15.05
CA LEU A 180 4.81 11.56 13.99
C LEU A 180 4.23 10.15 14.20
N GLY A 181 4.14 9.38 13.12
CA GLY A 181 3.71 7.99 13.16
C GLY A 181 3.45 7.39 11.79
N ARG A 182 2.81 6.22 11.78
CA ARG A 182 2.30 5.59 10.55
C ARG A 182 0.87 6.06 10.31
N LEU A 183 0.63 6.64 9.14
CA LEU A 183 -0.61 7.29 8.74
C LEU A 183 -1.13 6.69 7.42
N ALA A 184 -2.45 6.68 7.27
CA ALA A 184 -3.11 6.22 6.06
C ALA A 184 -4.37 7.06 5.78
N LEU A 185 -4.54 7.49 4.53
CA LEU A 185 -5.75 8.17 4.08
C LEU A 185 -6.78 7.14 3.61
N VAL A 186 -7.92 7.07 4.27
CA VAL A 186 -9.00 6.11 3.99
C VAL A 186 -10.25 6.86 3.58
N GLY A 187 -10.87 6.45 2.47
CA GLY A 187 -12.14 6.97 2.02
C GLY A 187 -13.23 5.93 2.21
N GLU A 188 -14.38 6.36 2.72
CA GLU A 188 -15.61 5.59 2.66
C GLU A 188 -16.56 6.18 1.62
N SER A 189 -17.10 5.31 0.77
CA SER A 189 -18.05 5.69 -0.27
C SER A 189 -19.39 6.09 0.34
N LEU A 190 -19.81 7.35 0.16
CA LEU A 190 -21.13 7.84 0.58
C LEU A 190 -22.19 7.70 -0.53
N SER A 191 -21.76 7.54 -1.77
CA SER A 191 -22.65 7.42 -2.93
C SER A 191 -22.10 6.44 -3.97
N MET A 192 -22.95 5.96 -4.87
CA MET A 192 -22.52 5.15 -6.01
C MET A 192 -21.70 5.94 -7.05
N ALA A 193 -21.60 7.26 -6.90
CA ALA A 193 -20.77 8.12 -7.72
C ALA A 193 -19.35 8.28 -7.17
N ALA A 194 -19.04 7.72 -5.99
CA ALA A 194 -17.69 7.72 -5.44
C ALA A 194 -16.73 6.93 -6.35
N ALA A 195 -15.83 7.63 -7.01
CA ALA A 195 -14.86 7.06 -7.94
C ALA A 195 -13.43 7.30 -7.47
N LYS A 196 -12.54 6.35 -7.81
CA LYS A 196 -11.09 6.52 -7.69
C LYS A 196 -10.51 6.85 -9.05
N ARG A 197 -9.58 7.79 -9.11
CA ARG A 197 -8.74 8.02 -10.28
C ARG A 197 -7.76 6.86 -10.44
N LEU A 198 -7.63 6.37 -11.67
CA LEU A 198 -6.75 5.25 -12.01
C LEU A 198 -5.84 5.64 -13.17
N LYS A 199 -4.62 5.12 -13.16
CA LYS A 199 -3.66 5.21 -14.25
C LYS A 199 -3.48 3.83 -14.89
N LEU A 200 -3.54 3.79 -16.22
CA LEU A 200 -3.30 2.59 -17.01
C LEU A 200 -1.90 2.61 -17.60
N VAL A 201 -1.15 1.53 -17.40
CA VAL A 201 0.22 1.38 -17.90
C VAL A 201 0.26 0.18 -18.82
N LEU A 202 0.73 0.39 -20.05
CA LEU A 202 0.77 -0.65 -21.06
C LEU A 202 2.21 -0.97 -21.40
N PHE A 203 2.58 -2.24 -21.25
CA PHE A 203 3.87 -2.75 -21.69
C PHE A 203 3.65 -3.72 -22.84
N ALA A 204 4.25 -3.42 -23.98
CA ALA A 204 4.28 -4.30 -25.14
C ALA A 204 5.74 -4.55 -25.55
N PRO A 205 6.05 -5.71 -26.15
CA PRO A 205 7.36 -5.94 -26.75
C PRO A 205 7.67 -4.87 -27.81
N ALA A 206 8.88 -4.31 -27.79
CA ALA A 206 9.30 -3.33 -28.80
C ALA A 206 9.44 -3.94 -30.20
N TYR A 207 9.67 -5.25 -30.26
CA TYR A 207 9.81 -6.01 -31.51
C TYR A 207 9.08 -7.35 -31.37
N CYS A 208 8.42 -7.76 -32.44
CA CYS A 208 7.76 -9.06 -32.54
C CYS A 208 8.26 -9.79 -33.78
N THR A 209 8.79 -10.99 -33.59
CA THR A 209 9.26 -11.89 -34.65
C THR A 209 8.31 -13.06 -34.90
N THR A 210 7.24 -13.17 -34.11
CA THR A 210 6.20 -14.20 -34.19
C THR A 210 4.83 -13.56 -34.44
N LEU A 211 3.84 -14.37 -34.83
CA LEU A 211 2.43 -13.94 -35.01
C LEU A 211 1.69 -13.72 -33.67
N GLU A 212 2.34 -13.97 -32.53
CA GLU A 212 1.76 -13.83 -31.21
C GLU A 212 2.18 -12.49 -30.58
N TYR A 213 1.20 -11.62 -30.33
CA TYR A 213 1.40 -10.30 -29.72
C TYR A 213 0.73 -10.25 -28.35
N SER A 214 1.46 -9.82 -27.32
CA SER A 214 0.91 -9.68 -25.97
C SER A 214 1.14 -8.27 -25.43
N ILE A 215 0.08 -7.66 -24.88
CA ILE A 215 0.13 -6.38 -24.18
C ILE A 215 -0.16 -6.66 -22.71
N ARG A 216 0.74 -6.20 -21.83
CA ARG A 216 0.54 -6.23 -20.38
C ARG A 216 -0.05 -4.89 -19.95
N VAL A 217 -1.28 -4.92 -19.44
CA VAL A 217 -1.97 -3.73 -18.92
C VAL A 217 -1.94 -3.78 -17.40
N TYR A 218 -1.46 -2.71 -16.77
CA TYR A 218 -1.49 -2.51 -15.33
C TYR A 218 -2.47 -1.39 -15.01
N CYS A 219 -3.37 -1.65 -14.07
CA CYS A 219 -4.28 -0.65 -13.52
C CYS A 219 -3.78 -0.28 -12.13
N MET A 220 -3.42 0.98 -11.94
CA MET A 220 -2.88 1.49 -10.68
C MET A 220 -3.71 2.68 -10.21
N ASP A 221 -3.67 2.96 -8.91
CA ASP A 221 -4.25 4.21 -8.41
C ASP A 221 -3.50 5.40 -9.02
N ASP A 222 -4.19 6.50 -9.29
CA ASP A 222 -3.58 7.73 -9.80
C ASP A 222 -2.90 8.51 -8.68
N THR A 223 -1.80 7.95 -8.20
CA THR A 223 -0.78 8.59 -7.36
C THR A 223 0.46 8.80 -8.22
N GLN A 224 1.34 9.78 -7.95
CA GLN A 224 2.54 10.02 -8.77
C GLN A 224 3.59 8.90 -8.62
N ASP A 225 3.26 7.68 -9.02
CA ASP A 225 4.19 6.58 -9.22
C ASP A 225 4.97 6.82 -10.51
N VAL A 226 6.25 7.14 -10.38
CA VAL A 226 7.18 7.21 -11.51
C VAL A 226 7.66 5.82 -11.86
N PHE A 227 7.21 5.32 -13.00
CA PHE A 227 7.73 4.08 -13.58
C PHE A 227 9.21 4.24 -13.92
N THR A 228 10.10 3.61 -13.15
CA THR A 228 11.47 3.35 -13.60
C THR A 228 11.41 2.18 -14.57
N VAL A 229 11.22 2.48 -15.86
CA VAL A 229 11.50 1.51 -16.93
C VAL A 229 13.02 1.39 -16.99
N GLY A 230 13.55 0.28 -16.45
CA GLY A 230 14.96 -0.08 -16.65
C GLY A 230 15.24 -0.13 -18.14
N THR A 231 16.06 0.81 -18.60
CA THR A 231 16.58 0.85 -19.97
C THR A 231 17.76 -0.08 -20.13
#